data_AF-A0A945KD94-F1
#
_entry.id   AF-A0A945KD94-F1
#
_cell.length_a   1.000
_cell.length_b   1.000
_cell.length_c   1.000
_cell.angle_alpha   90.00
_cell.angle_beta   90.00
_cell.angle_gamma   90.00
#
_symmetry.space_group_name_H-M   'P 1'
#
loop_
_entity.id
_entity.type
_entity.pdbx_description
1 polymer ?
#
loop_
_entity_poly.entity_id
_entity_poly.type
_entity_poly.pdbx_seq_one_letter_code
_entity_poly.pdbx_strand_id
1 'polypeptide(L)'
;MTKPIAKSFILILTFLVAGCGDSTIKKVAPGDIFVTELMPVSSASEPQWLELFNRAEASINLQGCQITNTQGQVFTITNNLVLESQHYAVISNQNSGADFTYQSDVFELPPAGGISLACNDSVIDKMTYQIGSPTIAATARSWQLIPDTDSNQTQSAEANDRVENWCYTILIEDYMIGDRRFATPGRANTVCESVMPYVSYNDQESVLIEGVDLTATLKVAEAEFARKLSTSELPIWAIRDQVVTPEIAAKIAQLYFDNIEMLYTTEPLTIIDWNHAVWHFSWAISNLYRNGDTAVKAALQLAYEDAITRPETLERYNHIAIHHIRNDIVVMGDIHTPAHNRMQQLVVAPGNPAYLQSFAEYEENKRSEFTLKTIHIVYQAKTFFEGLF
;
A
#
# COMPACT_ATOMS: atom_id res chain seq x y z
N MET A 1 -33.23 59.88 20.81
CA MET A 1 -33.75 60.01 19.44
C MET A 1 -33.55 58.69 18.71
N THR A 2 -34.58 58.29 17.99
CA THR A 2 -34.89 57.00 17.38
C THR A 2 -33.95 56.56 16.25
N LYS A 3 -33.77 55.23 16.12
CA LYS A 3 -33.13 54.49 15.01
C LYS A 3 -33.62 54.91 13.61
N PRO A 4 -32.87 54.55 12.55
CA PRO A 4 -33.45 53.93 11.37
C PRO A 4 -33.02 52.46 11.26
N ILE A 5 -34.01 51.61 10.94
CA ILE A 5 -33.88 50.19 10.64
C ILE A 5 -33.64 50.07 9.13
N ALA A 6 -32.50 49.50 8.72
CA ALA A 6 -32.26 49.09 7.34
C ALA A 6 -32.67 47.61 7.18
N LYS A 7 -33.52 47.35 6.19
CA LYS A 7 -34.09 46.05 5.85
C LYS A 7 -33.01 45.15 5.21
N SER A 8 -32.76 43.98 5.81
CA SER A 8 -32.05 42.88 5.13
C SER A 8 -32.93 42.26 4.05
N PHE A 9 -32.44 42.24 2.81
CA PHE A 9 -32.95 41.37 1.76
C PHE A 9 -32.44 39.95 2.02
N ILE A 10 -33.35 39.03 2.33
CA ILE A 10 -33.07 37.58 2.32
C ILE A 10 -33.20 37.12 0.87
N LEU A 11 -32.07 36.77 0.26
CA LEU A 11 -32.03 36.09 -1.03
C LEU A 11 -32.35 34.60 -0.76
N ILE A 12 -33.58 34.18 -1.05
CA ILE A 12 -33.97 32.77 -1.00
C ILE A 12 -33.34 32.09 -2.21
N LEU A 13 -32.25 31.34 -1.99
CA LEU A 13 -31.66 30.46 -2.98
C LEU A 13 -32.58 29.23 -3.09
N THR A 14 -33.48 29.23 -4.07
CA THR A 14 -34.22 28.04 -4.49
C THR A 14 -33.23 26.99 -4.97
N PHE A 15 -33.01 25.96 -4.15
CA PHE A 15 -32.44 24.69 -4.61
C PHE A 15 -33.38 24.12 -5.67
N LEU A 16 -32.95 24.14 -6.92
CA LEU A 16 -33.52 23.31 -7.97
C LEU A 16 -33.31 21.86 -7.53
N VAL A 17 -34.41 21.22 -7.13
CA VAL A 17 -34.48 19.75 -7.06
C VAL A 17 -34.30 19.30 -8.50
N ALA A 18 -33.07 18.89 -8.86
CA ALA A 18 -32.84 18.15 -10.08
C ALA A 18 -33.74 16.91 -10.00
N GLY A 19 -34.76 16.87 -10.87
CA GLY A 19 -35.66 15.75 -10.95
C GLY A 19 -34.86 14.47 -11.15
N CYS A 20 -35.24 13.42 -10.44
CA CYS A 20 -34.89 12.05 -10.81
C CYS A 20 -35.39 11.83 -12.24
N GLY A 21 -34.51 12.05 -13.22
CA GLY A 21 -34.72 11.52 -14.56
C GLY A 21 -34.62 10.01 -14.44
N ASP A 22 -35.61 9.29 -14.96
CA ASP A 22 -35.49 7.84 -15.19
C ASP A 22 -34.11 7.58 -15.79
N SER A 23 -33.30 6.77 -15.12
CA SER A 23 -32.00 6.35 -15.63
C SER A 23 -32.24 5.57 -16.92
N THR A 24 -32.09 6.24 -18.06
CA THR A 24 -32.27 5.61 -19.35
C THR A 24 -31.19 4.55 -19.51
N ILE A 25 -31.60 3.28 -19.63
CA ILE A 25 -30.66 2.19 -19.93
C ILE A 25 -30.12 2.41 -21.33
N LYS A 26 -28.82 2.72 -21.43
CA LYS A 26 -28.10 2.89 -22.69
C LYS A 26 -27.67 1.53 -23.22
N LYS A 27 -27.62 1.39 -24.56
CA LYS A 27 -26.93 0.26 -25.20
C LYS A 27 -25.42 0.39 -24.97
N VAL A 28 -24.80 -0.66 -24.44
CA VAL A 28 -23.35 -0.74 -24.27
C VAL A 28 -22.59 -0.57 -25.59
N ALA A 29 -21.54 0.24 -25.57
CA ALA A 29 -20.62 0.48 -26.67
C ALA A 29 -19.17 0.20 -26.23
N PRO A 30 -18.23 -0.02 -27.18
CA PRO A 30 -16.82 -0.18 -26.85
C PRO A 30 -16.29 0.95 -25.97
N GLY A 31 -15.56 0.59 -24.91
CA GLY A 31 -15.00 1.52 -23.93
C GLY A 31 -15.96 2.01 -22.82
N ASP A 32 -17.26 1.71 -22.90
CA ASP A 32 -18.22 2.09 -21.84
C ASP A 32 -17.96 1.34 -20.52
N ILE A 33 -17.63 0.05 -20.64
CA ILE A 33 -17.41 -0.86 -19.53
C ILE A 33 -16.02 -1.43 -19.66
N PHE A 34 -15.23 -1.39 -18.59
CA PHE A 34 -13.89 -1.95 -18.58
C PHE A 34 -13.53 -2.51 -17.20
N VAL A 35 -12.50 -3.36 -17.17
CA VAL A 35 -12.04 -3.99 -15.93
C VAL A 35 -11.23 -3.00 -15.07
N THR A 36 -11.56 -2.89 -13.78
CA THR A 36 -10.84 -2.02 -12.81
C THR A 36 -10.09 -2.78 -11.72
N GLU A 37 -10.50 -3.99 -11.38
CA GLU A 37 -9.86 -4.79 -10.35
C GLU A 37 -9.97 -6.28 -10.69
N LEU A 38 -8.95 -7.05 -10.32
CA LEU A 38 -8.83 -8.48 -10.53
C LEU A 38 -8.33 -9.14 -9.27
N MET A 39 -8.97 -10.23 -8.88
CA MET A 39 -8.50 -11.11 -7.85
C MET A 39 -8.35 -12.51 -8.45
N PRO A 40 -7.14 -12.91 -8.84
CA PRO A 40 -6.90 -14.21 -9.46
C PRO A 40 -7.13 -15.35 -8.48
N VAL A 41 -7.23 -16.56 -9.00
CA VAL A 41 -7.26 -17.77 -8.18
C VAL A 41 -5.93 -17.93 -7.42
N SER A 42 -6.01 -17.98 -6.08
CA SER A 42 -4.86 -18.27 -5.20
C SER A 42 -4.93 -19.69 -4.61
N SER A 43 -6.13 -20.19 -4.35
CA SER A 43 -6.41 -21.58 -4.02
C SER A 43 -7.88 -21.93 -4.35
N ALA A 44 -8.24 -23.22 -4.33
CA ALA A 44 -9.57 -23.66 -4.74
C ALA A 44 -10.71 -23.18 -3.80
N SER A 45 -10.43 -22.90 -2.52
CA SER A 45 -11.43 -22.44 -1.55
C SER A 45 -11.67 -20.93 -1.58
N GLU A 46 -10.79 -20.21 -2.25
CA GLU A 46 -10.72 -18.77 -2.21
C GLU A 46 -11.49 -18.14 -3.38
N PRO A 47 -12.21 -17.02 -3.19
CA PRO A 47 -12.95 -16.39 -4.27
C PRO A 47 -11.98 -15.80 -5.29
N GLN A 48 -12.29 -15.97 -6.56
CA GLN A 48 -11.67 -15.24 -7.67
C GLN A 48 -12.75 -14.38 -8.30
N TRP A 49 -12.38 -13.17 -8.71
CA TRP A 49 -13.36 -12.22 -9.22
C TRP A 49 -12.69 -11.15 -10.08
N LEU A 50 -13.51 -10.50 -10.90
CA LEU A 50 -13.16 -9.32 -11.68
C LEU A 50 -14.18 -8.21 -11.42
N GLU A 51 -13.72 -6.97 -11.42
CA GLU A 51 -14.56 -5.79 -11.33
C GLU A 51 -14.75 -5.13 -12.68
N LEU A 52 -15.98 -4.72 -12.97
CA LEU A 52 -16.31 -3.91 -14.14
C LEU A 52 -16.72 -2.51 -13.67
N PHE A 53 -16.23 -1.48 -14.33
CA PHE A 53 -16.66 -0.10 -14.11
C PHE A 53 -17.44 0.44 -15.31
N ASN A 54 -18.57 1.10 -15.05
CA ASN A 54 -19.34 1.81 -16.07
C ASN A 54 -18.95 3.29 -16.12
N ARG A 55 -18.15 3.66 -17.12
CA ARG A 55 -17.74 5.06 -17.35
C ARG A 55 -18.78 5.90 -18.09
N ALA A 56 -19.87 5.31 -18.60
CA ALA A 56 -20.92 6.09 -19.24
C ALA A 56 -21.68 6.96 -18.23
N GLU A 57 -22.29 8.04 -18.70
CA GLU A 57 -23.20 8.90 -17.92
C GLU A 57 -24.63 8.32 -17.81
N ALA A 58 -24.80 7.03 -18.14
CA ALA A 58 -26.08 6.34 -18.18
C ALA A 58 -25.93 4.90 -17.68
N SER A 59 -27.00 4.32 -17.15
CA SER A 59 -27.01 2.92 -16.73
C SER A 59 -26.89 1.98 -17.93
N ILE A 60 -26.19 0.87 -17.75
CA ILE A 60 -25.98 -0.16 -18.78
C ILE A 60 -26.40 -1.51 -18.22
N ASN A 61 -27.22 -2.25 -18.97
CA ASN A 61 -27.56 -3.63 -18.62
C ASN A 61 -26.61 -4.60 -19.32
N LEU A 62 -25.91 -5.43 -18.54
CA LEU A 62 -24.95 -6.43 -19.02
C LEU A 62 -25.57 -7.80 -19.27
N GLN A 63 -26.90 -7.95 -19.10
CA GLN A 63 -27.57 -9.20 -19.42
C GLN A 63 -27.29 -9.62 -20.88
N GLY A 64 -26.83 -10.85 -21.06
CA GLY A 64 -26.46 -11.43 -22.35
C GLY A 64 -25.03 -11.14 -22.79
N CYS A 65 -24.27 -10.30 -22.07
CA CYS A 65 -22.85 -10.14 -22.32
C CYS A 65 -22.08 -11.41 -21.94
N GLN A 66 -21.00 -11.67 -22.69
CA GLN A 66 -20.10 -12.80 -22.51
C GLN A 66 -18.75 -12.31 -22.04
N ILE A 67 -18.18 -13.03 -21.08
CA ILE A 67 -16.81 -12.85 -20.62
C ILE A 67 -16.03 -14.08 -21.05
N THR A 68 -14.93 -13.85 -21.78
CA THR A 68 -14.03 -14.89 -22.26
C THR A 68 -12.63 -14.67 -21.73
N ASN A 69 -11.87 -15.75 -21.52
CA ASN A 69 -10.46 -15.66 -21.18
C ASN A 69 -9.56 -16.24 -22.28
N THR A 70 -8.24 -16.06 -22.12
CA THR A 70 -7.24 -16.57 -23.07
C THR A 70 -7.14 -18.09 -23.15
N GLN A 71 -7.77 -18.82 -22.22
CA GLN A 71 -7.88 -20.29 -22.27
C GLN A 71 -9.08 -20.76 -23.12
N GLY A 72 -9.89 -19.83 -23.63
CA GLY A 72 -11.11 -20.13 -24.38
C GLY A 72 -12.31 -20.48 -23.50
N GLN A 73 -12.20 -20.32 -22.18
CA GLN A 73 -13.32 -20.43 -21.26
C GLN A 73 -14.25 -19.23 -21.42
N VAL A 74 -15.55 -19.46 -21.26
CA VAL A 74 -16.59 -18.45 -21.46
C VAL A 74 -17.74 -18.65 -20.50
N PHE A 75 -18.27 -17.56 -19.94
CA PHE A 75 -19.58 -17.54 -19.32
C PHE A 75 -20.41 -16.36 -19.82
N THR A 76 -21.73 -16.48 -19.68
CA THR A 76 -22.69 -15.42 -20.05
C THR A 76 -23.32 -14.87 -18.78
N ILE A 77 -23.48 -13.54 -18.72
CA ILE A 77 -24.24 -12.86 -17.68
C ILE A 77 -25.73 -13.11 -17.98
N THR A 78 -26.32 -14.12 -17.36
CA THR A 78 -27.68 -14.60 -17.68
C THR A 78 -28.79 -13.77 -17.02
N ASN A 79 -28.48 -13.18 -15.87
CA ASN A 79 -29.43 -12.41 -15.06
C ASN A 79 -29.42 -10.94 -15.46
N ASN A 80 -30.48 -10.22 -15.09
CA ASN A 80 -30.54 -8.77 -15.23
C ASN A 80 -29.48 -8.12 -14.33
N LEU A 81 -28.41 -7.58 -14.92
CA LEU A 81 -27.31 -6.92 -14.24
C LEU A 81 -27.20 -5.49 -14.76
N VAL A 82 -27.85 -4.56 -14.06
CA VAL A 82 -27.86 -3.14 -14.42
C VAL A 82 -26.77 -2.44 -13.62
N LEU A 83 -25.71 -1.99 -14.31
CA LEU A 83 -24.68 -1.12 -13.74
C LEU A 83 -25.12 0.33 -13.89
N GLU A 84 -25.21 1.05 -12.78
CA GLU A 84 -25.49 2.48 -12.81
C GLU A 84 -24.33 3.28 -13.42
N SER A 85 -24.59 4.52 -13.81
CA SER A 85 -23.57 5.46 -14.27
C SER A 85 -22.48 5.64 -13.21
N GLN A 86 -21.20 5.55 -13.59
CA GLN A 86 -20.05 5.69 -12.68
C GLN A 86 -20.04 4.69 -11.51
N HIS A 87 -20.62 3.50 -11.71
CA HIS A 87 -20.65 2.44 -10.69
C HIS A 87 -19.86 1.20 -11.12
N TYR A 88 -19.52 0.41 -10.11
CA TYR A 88 -18.78 -0.85 -10.22
C TYR A 88 -19.74 -2.04 -10.17
N ALA A 89 -19.35 -3.16 -10.76
CA ALA A 89 -19.96 -4.46 -10.53
C ALA A 89 -18.91 -5.54 -10.35
N VAL A 90 -19.13 -6.37 -9.34
CA VAL A 90 -18.25 -7.47 -8.95
C VAL A 90 -18.78 -8.77 -9.54
N ILE A 91 -17.96 -9.42 -10.37
CA ILE A 91 -18.26 -10.72 -10.97
C ILE A 91 -17.33 -11.78 -10.41
N SER A 92 -17.88 -12.74 -9.68
CA SER A 92 -17.13 -13.68 -8.84
C SER A 92 -17.52 -15.14 -9.08
N ASN A 93 -16.64 -16.08 -8.73
CA ASN A 93 -17.01 -17.50 -8.66
C ASN A 93 -17.74 -17.88 -7.36
N GLN A 94 -17.93 -16.94 -6.42
CA GLN A 94 -18.62 -17.12 -5.15
C GLN A 94 -19.63 -15.99 -4.89
N ASN A 95 -20.71 -16.30 -4.18
CA ASN A 95 -21.85 -15.39 -3.98
C ASN A 95 -21.66 -14.36 -2.83
N SER A 96 -20.53 -14.36 -2.12
CA SER A 96 -20.33 -13.46 -0.97
C SER A 96 -20.06 -12.03 -1.44
N GLY A 97 -21.11 -11.27 -1.75
CA GLY A 97 -21.04 -9.85 -2.11
C GLY A 97 -20.81 -9.56 -3.60
N ALA A 98 -21.04 -10.55 -4.48
CA ALA A 98 -20.92 -10.37 -5.92
C ALA A 98 -22.25 -9.96 -6.56
N ASP A 99 -22.20 -9.08 -7.57
CA ASP A 99 -23.36 -8.69 -8.38
C ASP A 99 -23.75 -9.77 -9.40
N PHE A 100 -22.77 -10.58 -9.82
CA PHE A 100 -23.00 -11.79 -10.61
C PHE A 100 -22.05 -12.91 -10.20
N THR A 101 -22.58 -14.14 -10.15
CA THR A 101 -21.79 -15.34 -9.82
C THR A 101 -21.72 -16.29 -11.01
N TYR A 102 -20.50 -16.64 -11.43
CA TYR A 102 -20.25 -17.70 -12.40
C TYR A 102 -19.84 -19.01 -11.70
N GLN A 103 -19.97 -20.14 -12.40
CA GLN A 103 -19.54 -21.43 -11.86
C GLN A 103 -18.02 -21.60 -12.03
N SER A 104 -17.33 -22.01 -10.97
CA SER A 104 -15.85 -22.10 -10.94
C SER A 104 -15.27 -23.14 -11.91
N ASP A 105 -16.04 -24.13 -12.35
CA ASP A 105 -15.64 -25.14 -13.34
C ASP A 105 -15.74 -24.64 -14.79
N VAL A 106 -16.46 -23.54 -15.02
CA VAL A 106 -16.67 -22.96 -16.36
C VAL A 106 -15.62 -21.91 -16.72
N PHE A 107 -15.09 -21.20 -15.72
CA PHE A 107 -14.20 -20.06 -15.93
C PHE A 107 -13.21 -19.87 -14.79
N GLU A 108 -11.96 -19.55 -15.14
CA GLU A 108 -10.90 -19.24 -14.19
C GLU A 108 -10.13 -17.96 -14.56
N LEU A 109 -9.64 -17.29 -13.52
CA LEU A 109 -8.74 -16.14 -13.56
C LEU A 109 -7.35 -16.59 -13.06
N PRO A 110 -6.52 -17.21 -13.92
CA PRO A 110 -5.14 -17.55 -13.57
C PRO A 110 -4.32 -16.29 -13.29
N PRO A 111 -3.14 -16.35 -12.62
CA PRO A 111 -2.30 -15.16 -12.38
C PRO A 111 -1.80 -14.42 -13.63
N ALA A 112 -1.89 -15.02 -14.82
CA ALA A 112 -1.58 -14.36 -16.09
C ALA A 112 -2.54 -14.83 -17.18
N GLY A 113 -2.96 -13.92 -18.06
CA GLY A 113 -3.88 -14.22 -19.15
C GLY A 113 -4.49 -12.97 -19.74
N GLY A 114 -5.77 -13.07 -20.12
CA GLY A 114 -6.53 -11.94 -20.61
C GLY A 114 -8.02 -12.18 -20.49
N ILE A 115 -8.78 -11.09 -20.51
CA ILE A 115 -10.23 -11.06 -20.38
C ILE A 115 -10.76 -10.29 -21.58
N SER A 116 -11.84 -10.77 -22.19
CA SER A 116 -12.61 -10.00 -23.16
C SER A 116 -14.08 -10.01 -22.78
N LEU A 117 -14.66 -8.81 -22.69
CA LEU A 117 -16.08 -8.58 -22.53
C LEU A 117 -16.69 -8.29 -23.90
N ALA A 118 -17.69 -9.07 -24.29
CA ALA A 118 -18.44 -8.88 -25.53
C ALA A 118 -19.95 -8.84 -25.27
N CYS A 119 -20.66 -7.94 -25.93
CA CYS A 119 -22.11 -7.80 -25.82
C CYS A 119 -22.70 -7.61 -27.21
N ASN A 120 -23.78 -8.33 -27.55
CA ASN A 120 -24.40 -8.28 -28.88
C ASN A 120 -23.37 -8.45 -30.03
N ASP A 121 -22.51 -9.46 -29.92
CA ASP A 121 -21.43 -9.79 -30.87
C ASP A 121 -20.36 -8.68 -31.06
N SER A 122 -20.38 -7.63 -30.25
CA SER A 122 -19.39 -6.54 -30.27
C SER A 122 -18.48 -6.65 -29.04
N VAL A 123 -17.16 -6.58 -29.26
CA VAL A 123 -16.20 -6.47 -28.16
C VAL A 123 -16.34 -5.10 -27.52
N ILE A 124 -16.59 -5.09 -26.21
CA ILE A 124 -16.75 -3.88 -25.41
C ILE A 124 -15.41 -3.45 -24.81
N ASP A 125 -14.69 -4.42 -24.25
CA ASP A 125 -13.36 -4.24 -23.70
C ASP A 125 -12.56 -5.55 -23.79
N LYS A 126 -11.24 -5.42 -23.81
CA LYS A 126 -10.33 -6.56 -23.77
C LYS A 126 -8.99 -6.15 -23.22
N MET A 127 -8.60 -6.75 -22.10
CA MET A 127 -7.31 -6.54 -21.48
C MET A 127 -6.47 -7.81 -21.39
N THR A 128 -5.16 -7.65 -21.25
CA THR A 128 -4.24 -8.73 -20.85
C THR A 128 -3.58 -8.37 -19.54
N TYR A 129 -3.29 -9.38 -18.72
CA TYR A 129 -2.66 -9.19 -17.43
C TYR A 129 -1.59 -10.22 -17.16
N GLN A 130 -0.59 -9.79 -16.42
CA GLN A 130 0.43 -10.65 -15.84
C GLN A 130 0.67 -10.14 -14.43
N ILE A 131 -0.01 -10.77 -13.48
CA ILE A 131 0.21 -10.50 -12.06
C ILE A 131 1.62 -11.02 -11.76
N GLY A 132 2.38 -10.24 -10.99
CA GLY A 132 3.77 -10.56 -10.64
C GLY A 132 3.90 -11.92 -9.93
N SER A 133 5.13 -12.33 -9.66
CA SER A 133 5.40 -13.62 -8.99
C SER A 133 4.48 -13.82 -7.76
N PRO A 134 3.89 -15.01 -7.59
CA PRO A 134 2.94 -15.29 -6.51
C PRO A 134 3.68 -15.31 -5.18
N THR A 135 3.79 -14.16 -4.54
CA THR A 135 4.26 -14.02 -3.17
C THR A 135 3.08 -14.10 -2.22
N ILE A 136 3.35 -14.38 -0.92
CA ILE A 136 2.30 -14.39 0.12
C ILE A 136 1.44 -13.12 0.06
N ALA A 137 2.05 -11.95 -0.20
CA ALA A 137 1.31 -10.70 -0.32
C ALA A 137 0.64 -10.51 -1.68
N ALA A 138 1.30 -10.85 -2.79
CA ALA A 138 0.68 -10.72 -4.12
C ALA A 138 -0.56 -11.62 -4.23
N THR A 139 -0.53 -12.83 -3.64
CA THR A 139 -1.70 -13.72 -3.59
C THR A 139 -2.77 -13.28 -2.60
N ALA A 140 -2.40 -12.41 -1.65
CA ALA A 140 -3.30 -11.84 -0.65
C ALA A 140 -4.00 -10.57 -1.15
N ARG A 141 -3.63 -10.03 -2.32
CA ARG A 141 -4.06 -8.71 -2.78
C ARG A 141 -4.68 -8.81 -4.15
N SER A 142 -5.70 -8.01 -4.40
CA SER A 142 -6.15 -7.80 -5.78
C SER A 142 -5.14 -6.95 -6.55
N TRP A 143 -5.18 -7.13 -7.85
CA TRP A 143 -4.54 -6.28 -8.84
C TRP A 143 -5.58 -5.26 -9.31
N GLN A 144 -5.29 -3.97 -9.14
CA GLN A 144 -6.24 -2.88 -9.35
C GLN A 144 -5.65 -1.84 -10.31
N LEU A 145 -6.50 -1.22 -11.12
CA LEU A 145 -6.17 -0.09 -11.97
C LEU A 145 -5.94 1.16 -11.10
N ILE A 146 -4.86 1.91 -11.34
CA ILE A 146 -4.55 3.15 -10.61
C ILE A 146 -5.78 4.09 -10.64
N PRO A 147 -6.21 4.64 -9.49
CA PRO A 147 -7.37 5.53 -9.45
C PRO A 147 -7.06 6.92 -10.04
N ASP A 148 -8.10 7.60 -10.51
CA ASP A 148 -8.03 8.97 -11.04
C ASP A 148 -7.43 9.99 -10.04
N THR A 149 -7.50 9.71 -8.73
CA THR A 149 -6.95 10.60 -7.70
C THR A 149 -5.43 10.61 -7.66
N ASP A 150 -4.78 9.54 -8.15
CA ASP A 150 -3.34 9.31 -8.01
C ASP A 150 -2.57 9.57 -9.28
N SER A 151 -3.26 9.54 -10.42
CA SER A 151 -2.66 9.76 -11.72
C SER A 151 -3.31 10.96 -12.40
N ASN A 152 -2.53 11.76 -13.12
CA ASN A 152 -3.09 12.72 -14.09
C ASN A 152 -3.71 11.99 -15.31
N GLN A 153 -4.11 10.73 -15.16
CA GLN A 153 -4.62 9.85 -16.19
C GLN A 153 -6.00 9.38 -15.79
N THR A 154 -6.99 9.63 -16.65
CA THR A 154 -8.36 9.18 -16.43
C THR A 154 -8.48 7.68 -16.73
N GLN A 155 -9.07 6.91 -15.82
CA GLN A 155 -9.39 5.50 -15.98
C GLN A 155 -10.25 5.26 -17.23
N SER A 156 -9.81 4.39 -18.12
CA SER A 156 -10.51 4.03 -19.36
C SER A 156 -10.19 2.58 -19.75
N ALA A 157 -10.92 2.05 -20.73
CA ALA A 157 -10.58 0.78 -21.36
C ALA A 157 -9.14 0.82 -21.89
N GLU A 158 -8.74 1.87 -22.61
CA GLU A 158 -7.37 1.97 -23.13
C GLU A 158 -6.30 2.11 -22.04
N ALA A 159 -6.69 2.59 -20.85
CA ALA A 159 -5.80 2.68 -19.70
C ALA A 159 -5.62 1.30 -19.03
N ASN A 160 -6.65 0.45 -19.01
CA ASN A 160 -6.58 -0.87 -18.42
C ASN A 160 -5.77 -1.88 -19.26
N ASP A 161 -5.49 -1.54 -20.52
CA ASP A 161 -4.63 -2.31 -21.42
C ASP A 161 -3.13 -2.21 -21.09
N ARG A 162 -2.75 -1.24 -20.24
CA ARG A 162 -1.35 -0.90 -19.95
C ARG A 162 -0.95 -1.43 -18.58
N VAL A 163 -0.03 -2.39 -18.54
CA VAL A 163 0.41 -3.04 -17.29
C VAL A 163 0.96 -2.03 -16.26
N GLU A 164 1.58 -0.95 -16.72
CA GLU A 164 2.09 0.14 -15.89
C GLU A 164 1.00 0.94 -15.15
N ASN A 165 -0.26 0.82 -15.60
CA ASN A 165 -1.41 1.44 -14.97
C ASN A 165 -2.05 0.58 -13.88
N TRP A 166 -1.48 -0.59 -13.61
CA TRP A 166 -1.98 -1.50 -12.59
C TRP A 166 -1.03 -1.62 -11.42
N CYS A 167 -1.59 -1.86 -10.25
CA CYS A 167 -0.85 -2.01 -9.01
C CYS A 167 -1.58 -3.00 -8.10
N TYR A 168 -1.02 -3.27 -6.91
CA TYR A 168 -1.72 -4.06 -5.90
C TYR A 168 -2.41 -3.17 -4.87
N THR A 169 -3.60 -3.59 -4.42
CA THR A 169 -4.33 -2.95 -3.31
C THR A 169 -3.48 -2.87 -2.05
N ILE A 170 -3.41 -1.71 -1.38
CA ILE A 170 -2.54 -1.56 -0.20
C ILE A 170 -2.98 -2.46 0.96
N LEU A 171 -2.02 -2.95 1.74
CA LEU A 171 -2.21 -3.90 2.83
C LEU A 171 -2.69 -3.23 4.14
N ILE A 172 -3.85 -2.58 4.11
CA ILE A 172 -4.48 -1.96 5.29
C ILE A 172 -5.81 -2.62 5.65
N GLU A 173 -6.16 -2.60 6.94
CA GLU A 173 -7.34 -3.30 7.49
C GLU A 173 -8.66 -2.88 6.83
N ASP A 174 -8.80 -1.60 6.44
CA ASP A 174 -10.00 -1.08 5.75
C ASP A 174 -10.27 -1.73 4.37
N TYR A 175 -9.25 -2.39 3.81
CA TYR A 175 -9.35 -3.13 2.55
C TYR A 175 -9.37 -4.65 2.74
N MET A 176 -9.42 -5.15 3.97
CA MET A 176 -9.53 -6.59 4.23
C MET A 176 -10.95 -7.09 3.94
N ILE A 177 -11.08 -7.98 2.96
CA ILE A 177 -12.34 -8.64 2.58
C ILE A 177 -12.42 -10.10 3.02
N GLY A 178 -11.37 -10.61 3.64
CA GLY A 178 -11.24 -11.98 4.12
C GLY A 178 -9.94 -12.16 4.91
N ASP A 179 -9.70 -13.36 5.42
CA ASP A 179 -8.46 -13.65 6.12
C ASP A 179 -7.27 -13.43 5.19
N ARG A 180 -6.47 -12.40 5.46
CA ARG A 180 -5.31 -12.01 4.64
C ARG A 180 -5.68 -11.76 3.17
N ARG A 181 -6.84 -11.15 2.91
CA ARG A 181 -7.31 -10.81 1.56
C ARG A 181 -7.64 -9.34 1.46
N PHE A 182 -6.93 -8.60 0.61
CA PHE A 182 -6.99 -7.14 0.50
C PHE A 182 -7.48 -6.73 -0.88
N ALA A 183 -8.57 -5.96 -0.91
CA ALA A 183 -9.26 -5.63 -2.14
C ALA A 183 -10.27 -4.47 -1.99
N THR A 184 -10.79 -4.01 -3.12
CA THR A 184 -11.82 -2.95 -3.20
C THR A 184 -13.06 -3.33 -4.00
N PRO A 185 -13.62 -4.55 -3.84
CA PRO A 185 -14.79 -4.96 -4.59
C PRO A 185 -15.97 -3.99 -4.38
N GLY A 186 -16.51 -3.48 -5.47
CA GLY A 186 -17.68 -2.63 -5.54
C GLY A 186 -17.42 -1.16 -5.19
N ARG A 187 -16.17 -0.72 -5.08
CA ARG A 187 -15.82 0.66 -4.73
C ARG A 187 -14.60 1.13 -5.53
N ALA A 188 -14.35 2.45 -5.48
CA ALA A 188 -13.16 3.00 -6.11
C ALA A 188 -11.88 2.36 -5.56
N ASN A 189 -10.99 2.01 -6.49
CA ASN A 189 -9.66 1.50 -6.18
C ASN A 189 -8.87 2.43 -5.27
N THR A 190 -7.97 1.83 -4.52
CA THR A 190 -7.16 2.51 -3.52
C THR A 190 -5.93 3.12 -4.14
N VAL A 191 -5.29 4.00 -3.39
CA VAL A 191 -3.97 4.48 -3.76
C VAL A 191 -3.01 3.30 -3.94
N CYS A 192 -2.21 3.37 -4.99
CA CYS A 192 -1.30 2.27 -5.33
C CYS A 192 -0.02 2.31 -4.48
N GLU A 193 0.50 1.17 -4.01
CA GLU A 193 1.85 1.16 -3.41
C GLU A 193 2.93 1.62 -4.39
N SER A 194 2.70 1.56 -5.71
CA SER A 194 3.64 2.05 -6.73
C SER A 194 3.81 3.58 -6.76
N VAL A 195 3.08 4.35 -5.94
CA VAL A 195 3.44 5.76 -5.66
C VAL A 195 4.49 5.93 -4.55
N MET A 196 5.18 4.86 -4.12
CA MET A 196 6.33 4.93 -3.21
C MET A 196 7.62 5.25 -4.00
N PRO A 197 8.07 6.52 -4.04
CA PRO A 197 9.05 6.97 -5.05
C PRO A 197 10.49 6.51 -4.79
N TYR A 198 10.77 5.89 -3.64
CA TYR A 198 12.11 5.44 -3.26
C TYR A 198 12.18 3.93 -2.99
N VAL A 199 11.14 3.16 -3.35
CA VAL A 199 11.11 1.71 -3.14
C VAL A 199 11.68 0.97 -4.34
N SER A 200 12.44 -0.09 -4.06
CA SER A 200 12.99 -1.01 -5.04
C SER A 200 12.77 -2.46 -4.62
N TYR A 201 12.73 -3.37 -5.60
CA TYR A 201 12.39 -4.79 -5.40
C TYR A 201 13.51 -5.67 -5.93
N ASN A 202 14.19 -6.42 -5.05
CA ASN A 202 15.35 -7.26 -5.40
C ASN A 202 16.49 -6.53 -6.15
N ASP A 203 16.53 -5.20 -6.09
CA ASP A 203 17.58 -4.37 -6.65
C ASP A 203 18.22 -3.53 -5.54
N GLN A 204 19.19 -4.13 -4.87
CA GLN A 204 19.92 -3.49 -3.77
C GLN A 204 20.75 -2.31 -4.28
N GLU A 205 21.29 -2.38 -5.50
CA GLU A 205 22.17 -1.34 -6.06
C GLU A 205 21.46 0.02 -6.13
N SER A 206 20.16 0.03 -6.47
CA SER A 206 19.35 1.25 -6.55
C SER A 206 19.18 2.02 -5.23
N VAL A 207 19.46 1.40 -4.08
CA VAL A 207 19.23 1.98 -2.74
C VAL A 207 20.50 2.09 -1.89
N LEU A 208 21.67 1.80 -2.46
CA LEU A 208 22.94 1.97 -1.76
C LEU A 208 23.26 3.46 -1.58
N ILE A 209 23.69 3.82 -0.38
CA ILE A 209 24.08 5.18 -0.02
C ILE A 209 25.57 5.34 -0.32
N GLU A 210 25.89 6.18 -1.30
CA GLU A 210 27.28 6.53 -1.60
C GLU A 210 27.96 7.16 -0.38
N GLY A 211 29.12 6.60 -0.01
CA GLY A 211 29.94 7.11 1.09
C GLY A 211 29.47 6.73 2.49
N VAL A 212 28.52 5.80 2.65
CA VAL A 212 27.99 5.41 3.97
C VAL A 212 29.09 4.93 4.93
N ASP A 213 29.16 5.58 6.09
CA ASP A 213 29.98 5.17 7.23
C ASP A 213 29.09 4.42 8.23
N LEU A 214 29.05 3.09 8.07
CA LEU A 214 28.27 2.20 8.94
C LEU A 214 28.76 2.25 10.39
N THR A 215 30.06 2.44 10.63
CA THR A 215 30.61 2.49 12.00
C THR A 215 30.12 3.75 12.72
N ALA A 216 30.17 4.90 12.07
CA ALA A 216 29.65 6.15 12.62
C ALA A 216 28.12 6.11 12.74
N THR A 217 27.41 5.52 11.78
CA THR A 217 25.96 5.36 11.85
C THR A 217 25.53 4.46 13.01
N LEU A 218 26.29 3.40 13.33
CA LEU A 218 26.01 2.60 14.53
C LEU A 218 26.23 3.36 15.84
N LYS A 219 27.09 4.38 15.88
CA LYS A 219 27.17 5.29 17.04
C LYS A 219 25.93 6.16 17.16
N VAL A 220 25.37 6.61 16.03
CA VAL A 220 24.07 7.29 16.00
C VAL A 220 22.98 6.35 16.53
N ALA A 221 22.96 5.09 16.11
CA ALA A 221 22.02 4.07 16.61
C ALA A 221 22.11 3.89 18.13
N GLU A 222 23.32 3.70 18.67
CA GLU A 222 23.55 3.61 20.12
C GLU A 222 23.03 4.86 20.86
N ALA A 223 23.28 6.05 20.32
CA ALA A 223 22.81 7.30 20.91
C ALA A 223 21.28 7.44 20.85
N GLU A 224 20.63 7.02 19.77
CA GLU A 224 19.16 7.04 19.66
C GLU A 224 18.52 5.98 20.58
N PHE A 225 19.08 4.77 20.70
CA PHE A 225 18.60 3.75 21.65
C PHE A 225 18.72 4.18 23.11
N ALA A 226 19.78 4.90 23.48
CA ALA A 226 19.94 5.44 24.83
C ALA A 226 18.79 6.39 25.24
N ARG A 227 18.05 6.94 24.28
CA ARG A 227 16.91 7.83 24.52
C ARG A 227 15.60 7.10 24.79
N LYS A 228 15.51 5.81 24.46
CA LYS A 228 14.32 4.95 24.70
C LYS A 228 13.02 5.54 24.12
N LEU A 229 13.06 5.92 22.84
CA LEU A 229 11.93 6.47 22.11
C LEU A 229 11.35 5.42 21.15
N SER A 230 10.09 5.59 20.74
CA SER A 230 9.45 4.79 19.68
C SER A 230 10.05 4.99 18.27
N THR A 231 11.15 5.74 18.18
CA THR A 231 11.91 6.00 16.95
C THR A 231 13.37 5.60 17.07
N SER A 232 13.76 4.97 18.18
CA SER A 232 15.16 4.68 18.51
C SER A 232 15.82 3.70 17.54
N GLU A 233 15.04 2.84 16.90
CA GLU A 233 15.45 1.85 15.90
C GLU A 233 15.76 2.45 14.53
N LEU A 234 15.28 3.67 14.26
CA LEU A 234 15.32 4.27 12.93
C LEU A 234 16.72 4.33 12.30
N PRO A 235 17.83 4.54 13.02
CA PRO A 235 19.17 4.49 12.40
C PRO A 235 19.53 3.09 11.86
N ILE A 236 19.07 2.02 12.51
CA ILE A 236 19.26 0.65 12.00
C ILE A 236 18.34 0.40 10.82
N TRP A 237 17.09 0.83 10.91
CA TRP A 237 16.17 0.77 9.78
C TRP A 237 16.72 1.53 8.57
N ALA A 238 17.32 2.69 8.76
CA ALA A 238 17.90 3.52 7.70
C ALA A 238 18.98 2.82 6.86
N ILE A 239 19.73 1.90 7.47
CA ILE A 239 20.84 1.18 6.82
C ILE A 239 20.48 -0.25 6.45
N ARG A 240 19.21 -0.65 6.55
CA ARG A 240 18.74 -2.03 6.36
C ARG A 240 19.11 -2.65 5.01
N ASP A 241 19.32 -1.82 4.00
CA ASP A 241 19.60 -2.24 2.63
C ASP A 241 21.08 -2.10 2.25
N GLN A 242 21.94 -1.63 3.17
CA GLN A 242 23.35 -1.40 2.88
C GLN A 242 24.17 -2.70 2.96
N VAL A 243 25.27 -2.75 2.22
CA VAL A 243 26.22 -3.87 2.31
C VAL A 243 27.00 -3.77 3.61
N VAL A 244 26.85 -4.76 4.49
CA VAL A 244 27.51 -4.80 5.80
C VAL A 244 28.59 -5.87 5.86
N THR A 245 29.61 -5.65 6.70
CA THR A 245 30.56 -6.71 7.05
C THR A 245 29.97 -7.61 8.15
N PRO A 246 30.50 -8.83 8.37
CA PRO A 246 30.07 -9.70 9.47
C PRO A 246 30.21 -9.04 10.86
N GLU A 247 31.22 -8.17 11.05
CA GLU A 247 31.41 -7.44 12.31
C GLU A 247 30.32 -6.38 12.54
N ILE A 248 29.97 -5.63 11.49
CA ILE A 248 28.85 -4.69 11.52
C ILE A 248 27.53 -5.44 11.77
N ALA A 249 27.33 -6.56 11.07
CA ALA A 249 26.16 -7.41 11.23
C ALA A 249 26.01 -7.96 12.66
N ALA A 250 27.11 -8.44 13.26
CA ALA A 250 27.13 -8.90 14.65
C ALA A 250 26.79 -7.78 15.64
N LYS A 251 27.30 -6.56 15.40
CA LYS A 251 26.96 -5.39 16.23
C LYS A 251 25.48 -5.00 16.09
N ILE A 252 24.92 -5.09 14.89
CA ILE A 252 23.48 -4.87 14.66
C ILE A 252 22.64 -5.93 15.39
N ALA A 253 23.04 -7.21 15.33
CA ALA A 253 22.37 -8.28 16.06
C ALA A 253 22.38 -8.04 17.58
N GLN A 254 23.49 -7.54 18.13
CA GLN A 254 23.59 -7.17 19.54
C GLN A 254 22.62 -6.03 19.89
N LEU A 255 22.63 -4.94 19.10
CA LEU A 255 21.71 -3.83 19.28
C LEU A 255 20.24 -4.26 19.19
N TYR A 256 19.94 -5.24 18.35
CA TYR A 256 18.61 -5.84 18.26
C TYR A 256 18.16 -6.46 19.57
N PHE A 257 18.91 -7.44 20.08
CA PHE A 257 18.53 -8.13 21.31
C PHE A 257 18.55 -7.22 22.54
N ASP A 258 19.43 -6.23 22.59
CA ASP A 258 19.50 -5.27 23.69
C ASP A 258 18.28 -4.35 23.77
N ASN A 259 17.57 -4.11 22.65
CA ASN A 259 16.59 -3.03 22.56
C ASN A 259 15.19 -3.44 22.06
N ILE A 260 15.02 -4.57 21.37
CA ILE A 260 13.73 -4.94 20.75
C ILE A 260 12.59 -5.00 21.77
N GLU A 261 12.83 -5.57 22.95
CA GLU A 261 11.82 -5.68 24.02
C GLU A 261 11.44 -4.32 24.63
N MET A 262 12.39 -3.38 24.70
CA MET A 262 12.13 -2.05 25.26
C MET A 262 11.13 -1.26 24.39
N LEU A 263 11.17 -1.45 23.07
CA LEU A 263 10.30 -0.74 22.13
C LEU A 263 8.81 -0.94 22.42
N TYR A 264 8.39 -2.14 22.85
CA TYR A 264 7.00 -2.45 23.24
C TYR A 264 6.44 -1.55 24.35
N THR A 265 7.31 -0.90 25.12
CA THR A 265 6.93 -0.08 26.28
C THR A 265 7.21 1.41 26.09
N THR A 266 7.63 1.81 24.88
CA THR A 266 7.94 3.22 24.59
C THR A 266 6.67 4.06 24.44
N GLU A 267 6.72 5.30 24.94
CA GLU A 267 5.66 6.27 24.72
C GLU A 267 5.59 6.69 23.25
N PRO A 268 4.38 6.75 22.63
CA PRO A 268 4.23 7.18 21.26
C PRO A 268 4.74 8.61 21.00
N LEU A 269 5.40 8.80 19.86
CA LEU A 269 5.75 10.11 19.33
C LEU A 269 4.92 10.35 18.07
N THR A 270 3.85 11.15 18.19
CA THR A 270 2.88 11.39 17.11
C THR A 270 2.14 10.11 16.70
N ILE A 271 2.15 9.75 15.41
CA ILE A 271 1.64 8.46 14.91
C ILE A 271 2.61 7.29 15.13
N ILE A 272 3.86 7.57 15.51
CA ILE A 272 4.90 6.55 15.64
C ILE A 272 4.88 5.99 17.05
N ASP A 273 4.48 4.73 17.18
CA ASP A 273 4.41 4.00 18.44
C ASP A 273 5.21 2.69 18.38
N TRP A 274 5.07 1.87 19.42
CA TRP A 274 5.75 0.59 19.51
C TRP A 274 5.45 -0.36 18.35
N ASN A 275 4.24 -0.31 17.80
CA ASN A 275 3.82 -1.17 16.69
C ASN A 275 4.65 -0.86 15.44
N HIS A 276 4.82 0.43 15.15
CA HIS A 276 5.74 0.90 14.11
C HIS A 276 7.20 0.49 14.41
N ALA A 277 7.67 0.76 15.63
CA ALA A 277 9.08 0.56 15.99
C ALA A 277 9.51 -0.90 15.88
N VAL A 278 8.71 -1.83 16.42
CA VAL A 278 8.97 -3.28 16.35
C VAL A 278 8.95 -3.75 14.90
N TRP A 279 7.97 -3.33 14.11
CA TRP A 279 7.91 -3.64 12.68
C TRP A 279 9.18 -3.19 11.95
N HIS A 280 9.59 -1.93 12.11
CA HIS A 280 10.72 -1.36 11.39
C HIS A 280 12.04 -2.04 11.80
N PHE A 281 12.23 -2.34 13.09
CA PHE A 281 13.44 -3.02 13.53
C PHE A 281 13.53 -4.45 12.98
N SER A 282 12.42 -5.20 13.03
CA SER A 282 12.37 -6.55 12.48
C SER A 282 12.55 -6.58 10.96
N TRP A 283 12.02 -5.58 10.25
CA TRP A 283 12.27 -5.41 8.82
C TRP A 283 13.74 -5.14 8.54
N ALA A 284 14.38 -4.30 9.35
CA ALA A 284 15.80 -4.00 9.20
C ALA A 284 16.68 -5.26 9.29
N ILE A 285 16.43 -6.10 10.29
CA ILE A 285 17.14 -7.37 10.47
C ILE A 285 16.88 -8.32 9.31
N SER A 286 15.64 -8.41 8.83
CA SER A 286 15.32 -9.26 7.68
C SER A 286 16.07 -8.86 6.42
N ASN A 287 16.06 -7.58 6.04
CA ASN A 287 16.74 -7.14 4.82
C ASN A 287 18.25 -7.34 4.91
N LEU A 288 18.88 -6.98 6.04
CA LEU A 288 20.32 -7.19 6.25
C LEU A 288 20.71 -8.68 6.16
N TYR A 289 19.91 -9.56 6.77
CA TYR A 289 20.13 -11.00 6.69
C TYR A 289 19.96 -11.51 5.26
N ARG A 290 18.87 -11.14 4.58
CA ARG A 290 18.51 -11.68 3.27
C ARG A 290 19.47 -11.25 2.16
N ASN A 291 19.92 -9.99 2.20
CA ASN A 291 20.92 -9.43 1.28
C ASN A 291 22.37 -9.81 1.66
N GLY A 292 22.59 -10.28 2.89
CA GLY A 292 23.91 -10.65 3.38
C GLY A 292 24.52 -11.87 2.69
N ASP A 293 25.85 -11.89 2.64
CA ASP A 293 26.61 -13.09 2.29
C ASP A 293 26.50 -14.17 3.39
N THR A 294 27.17 -15.30 3.20
CA THR A 294 27.14 -16.41 4.17
C THR A 294 27.62 -16.01 5.57
N ALA A 295 28.62 -15.14 5.69
CA ALA A 295 29.17 -14.74 6.98
C ALA A 295 28.27 -13.72 7.68
N VAL A 296 27.69 -12.78 6.94
CA VAL A 296 26.67 -11.84 7.44
C VAL A 296 25.43 -12.58 7.91
N LYS A 297 24.95 -13.57 7.14
CA LYS A 297 23.82 -14.44 7.52
C LYS A 297 24.11 -15.17 8.82
N ALA A 298 25.29 -15.77 8.94
CA ALA A 298 25.70 -16.44 10.18
C ALA A 298 25.68 -15.49 11.40
N ALA A 299 26.13 -14.24 11.22
CA ALA A 299 26.13 -13.24 12.30
C ALA A 299 24.72 -12.78 12.70
N LEU A 300 23.78 -12.72 11.76
CA LEU A 300 22.39 -12.26 11.99
C LEU A 300 21.39 -13.39 12.25
N GLN A 301 21.78 -14.66 12.11
CA GLN A 301 20.87 -15.81 12.10
C GLN A 301 19.84 -15.79 13.23
N LEU A 302 20.30 -15.65 14.49
CA LEU A 302 19.39 -15.66 15.65
C LEU A 302 18.48 -14.43 15.69
N ALA A 303 19.00 -13.26 15.33
CA ALA A 303 18.20 -12.04 15.27
C ALA A 303 17.14 -12.16 14.16
N TYR A 304 17.48 -12.77 13.03
CA TYR A 304 16.56 -13.02 11.93
C TYR A 304 15.44 -13.99 12.32
N GLU A 305 15.77 -15.12 12.95
CA GLU A 305 14.80 -16.11 13.44
C GLU A 305 13.79 -15.50 14.41
N ASP A 306 14.23 -14.58 15.28
CA ASP A 306 13.35 -13.83 16.15
C ASP A 306 12.54 -12.78 15.38
N ALA A 307 13.18 -11.97 14.55
CA ALA A 307 12.56 -10.87 13.80
C ALA A 307 11.39 -11.32 12.90
N ILE A 308 11.48 -12.50 12.26
CA ILE A 308 10.41 -13.02 11.40
C ILE A 308 9.14 -13.46 12.16
N THR A 309 9.18 -13.47 13.50
CA THR A 309 8.04 -13.79 14.38
C THR A 309 7.42 -12.56 15.05
N ARG A 310 8.06 -11.38 14.93
CA ARG A 310 7.57 -10.15 15.53
C ARG A 310 6.31 -9.58 14.88
N PRO A 311 6.06 -9.74 13.56
CA PRO A 311 4.82 -9.28 12.95
C PRO A 311 3.55 -9.84 13.61
N GLU A 312 3.62 -11.05 14.19
CA GLU A 312 2.53 -11.68 14.92
C GLU A 312 2.16 -10.96 16.23
N THR A 313 3.05 -10.12 16.76
CA THR A 313 2.80 -9.33 17.98
C THR A 313 2.16 -7.97 17.71
N LEU A 314 2.05 -7.59 16.44
CA LEU A 314 1.58 -6.27 16.04
C LEU A 314 0.05 -6.17 16.10
N GLU A 315 -0.46 -5.21 16.87
CA GLU A 315 -1.90 -4.90 16.94
C GLU A 315 -2.48 -4.33 15.64
N ARG A 316 -1.65 -3.66 14.83
CA ARG A 316 -1.98 -3.06 13.53
C ARG A 316 -0.87 -3.36 12.52
N TYR A 317 -1.16 -3.24 11.22
CA TYR A 317 -0.18 -3.34 10.13
C TYR A 317 0.59 -4.67 10.06
N ASN A 318 0.14 -5.72 10.76
CA ASN A 318 0.78 -7.03 10.77
C ASN A 318 0.97 -7.59 9.35
N HIS A 319 0.01 -7.43 8.45
CA HIS A 319 0.06 -7.99 7.10
C HIS A 319 1.11 -7.33 6.21
N ILE A 320 1.21 -6.00 6.24
CA ILE A 320 2.26 -5.27 5.53
C ILE A 320 3.63 -5.53 6.17
N ALA A 321 3.70 -5.72 7.48
CA ALA A 321 4.93 -6.12 8.16
C ALA A 321 5.41 -7.51 7.73
N ILE A 322 4.50 -8.48 7.68
CA ILE A 322 4.78 -9.82 7.15
C ILE A 322 5.29 -9.75 5.71
N HIS A 323 4.67 -8.89 4.88
CA HIS A 323 5.12 -8.67 3.51
C HIS A 323 6.56 -8.16 3.46
N HIS A 324 6.90 -7.09 4.19
CA HIS A 324 8.26 -6.56 4.18
C HIS A 324 9.30 -7.53 4.76
N ILE A 325 8.93 -8.32 5.76
CA ILE A 325 9.87 -9.15 6.51
C ILE A 325 10.05 -10.54 5.90
N ARG A 326 9.01 -11.15 5.30
CA ARG A 326 9.01 -12.59 4.91
C ARG A 326 8.69 -12.88 3.45
N ASN A 327 8.44 -11.87 2.64
CA ASN A 327 8.18 -12.08 1.21
C ASN A 327 9.43 -12.68 0.51
N ASP A 328 9.28 -13.45 -0.56
CA ASP A 328 10.36 -13.94 -1.42
C ASP A 328 11.13 -12.79 -2.09
N ILE A 329 10.43 -11.69 -2.41
CA ILE A 329 11.04 -10.45 -2.89
C ILE A 329 11.51 -9.62 -1.68
N VAL A 330 12.74 -9.12 -1.73
CA VAL A 330 13.26 -8.16 -0.75
C VAL A 330 12.78 -6.78 -1.16
N VAL A 331 11.93 -6.18 -0.32
CA VAL A 331 11.46 -4.79 -0.50
C VAL A 331 12.49 -3.88 0.16
N MET A 332 13.07 -2.96 -0.61
CA MET A 332 14.17 -2.12 -0.20
C MET A 332 13.86 -0.64 -0.46
N GLY A 333 14.56 0.26 0.22
CA GLY A 333 14.36 1.69 0.07
C GLY A 333 13.13 2.23 0.81
N ASP A 334 12.95 3.55 0.79
CA ASP A 334 12.03 4.24 1.70
C ASP A 334 10.61 4.36 1.12
N ILE A 335 9.63 3.95 1.92
CA ILE A 335 8.22 3.92 1.51
C ILE A 335 7.68 5.32 1.18
N HIS A 336 8.06 6.34 1.94
CA HIS A 336 7.49 7.68 1.80
C HIS A 336 8.50 8.79 2.08
N THR A 337 8.28 9.97 1.47
CA THR A 337 9.16 11.15 1.59
C THR A 337 9.50 11.55 3.04
N PRO A 338 8.55 11.54 4.01
CA PRO A 338 8.90 11.81 5.40
C PRO A 338 9.93 10.83 6.00
N ALA A 339 9.89 9.55 5.63
CA ALA A 339 10.88 8.56 6.09
C ALA A 339 12.22 8.83 5.43
N HIS A 340 12.22 9.02 4.10
CA HIS A 340 13.43 9.35 3.33
C HIS A 340 14.19 10.56 3.90
N ASN A 341 13.47 11.65 4.16
CA ASN A 341 14.05 12.86 4.76
C ASN A 341 14.54 12.64 6.19
N ARG A 342 13.89 11.73 6.95
CA ARG A 342 14.35 11.41 8.31
C ARG A 342 15.63 10.59 8.28
N MET A 343 15.82 9.68 7.32
CA MET A 343 17.01 8.84 7.21
C MET A 343 18.26 9.66 6.91
N GLN A 344 18.12 10.70 6.10
CA GLN A 344 19.16 11.71 5.84
C GLN A 344 19.72 12.36 7.12
N GLN A 345 18.93 12.42 8.20
CA GLN A 345 19.33 13.00 9.49
C GLN A 345 19.89 11.97 10.49
N LEU A 346 19.98 10.70 10.11
CA LEU A 346 20.38 9.58 10.99
C LEU A 346 21.52 8.74 10.44
N VAL A 347 21.76 8.77 9.12
CA VAL A 347 22.85 8.06 8.47
C VAL A 347 24.03 8.99 8.24
N VAL A 348 25.24 8.50 8.57
CA VAL A 348 26.49 9.19 8.33
C VAL A 348 27.05 8.74 6.99
N ALA A 349 27.25 9.68 6.06
CA ALA A 349 27.87 9.43 4.75
C ALA A 349 28.75 10.64 4.33
N PRO A 350 30.02 10.68 4.78
CA PRO A 350 30.91 11.80 4.48
C PRO A 350 31.11 11.99 2.97
N GLY A 351 30.97 13.22 2.50
CA GLY A 351 31.07 13.59 1.08
C GLY A 351 29.73 13.54 0.33
N ASN A 352 28.68 12.95 0.91
CA ASN A 352 27.34 12.99 0.37
C ASN A 352 26.53 14.10 1.07
N PRO A 353 26.24 15.24 0.40
CA PRO A 353 25.64 16.41 1.04
C PRO A 353 24.18 16.21 1.50
N ALA A 354 23.53 15.11 1.10
CA ALA A 354 22.18 14.78 1.55
C ALA A 354 22.15 14.17 2.97
N TYR A 355 23.30 13.70 3.49
CA TYR A 355 23.38 12.94 4.75
C TYR A 355 24.29 13.63 5.77
N LEU A 356 24.31 13.10 7.00
CA LEU A 356 25.24 13.57 8.03
C LEU A 356 26.69 13.33 7.61
N GLN A 357 27.57 14.29 7.85
CA GLN A 357 28.99 14.18 7.56
C GLN A 357 29.77 13.54 8.71
N SER A 358 29.21 13.50 9.92
CA SER A 358 29.85 12.85 11.07
C SER A 358 28.88 12.56 12.21
N PHE A 359 29.33 11.74 13.17
CA PHE A 359 28.63 11.57 14.45
C PHE A 359 28.58 12.86 15.28
N ALA A 360 29.59 13.73 15.18
CA ALA A 360 29.59 15.01 15.89
C ALA A 360 28.48 15.95 15.38
N GLU A 361 28.28 15.98 14.07
CA GLU A 361 27.17 16.73 13.46
C GLU A 361 25.80 16.21 13.94
N TYR A 362 25.64 14.88 14.06
CA TYR A 362 24.44 14.32 14.67
C TYR A 362 24.24 14.82 16.12
N GLU A 363 25.29 14.82 16.95
CA GLU A 363 25.20 15.29 18.33
C GLU A 363 24.80 16.78 18.43
N GLU A 364 25.23 17.60 17.48
CA GLU A 364 24.87 19.02 17.38
C GLU A 364 23.43 19.22 16.90
N ASN A 365 22.96 18.40 15.96
CA ASN A 365 21.68 18.57 15.27
C ASN A 365 20.53 17.71 15.82
N LYS A 366 20.81 16.77 16.75
CA LYS A 366 19.77 15.88 17.29
C LYS A 366 18.66 16.67 17.96
N ARG A 367 17.42 16.20 17.79
CA ARG A 367 16.24 16.84 18.36
C ARG A 367 16.34 16.89 19.88
N SER A 368 16.21 18.07 20.47
CA SER A 368 16.17 18.23 21.93
C SER A 368 14.87 17.65 22.52
N GLU A 369 14.89 17.32 23.81
CA GLU A 369 13.69 16.94 24.57
C GLU A 369 12.56 17.97 24.46
N PHE A 370 12.92 19.26 24.46
CA PHE A 370 11.97 20.34 24.27
C PHE A 370 11.30 20.26 22.89
N THR A 371 12.11 20.10 21.84
CA THR A 371 11.62 19.95 20.46
C THR A 371 10.67 18.77 20.32
N LEU A 372 11.00 17.61 20.91
CA LEU A 372 10.15 16.42 20.88
C LEU A 372 8.80 16.65 21.56
N LYS A 373 8.81 17.26 22.75
CA LYS A 373 7.58 17.62 23.47
C LYS A 373 6.71 18.60 22.68
N THR A 374 7.32 19.61 22.06
CA THR A 374 6.59 20.57 21.21
C THR A 374 5.93 19.87 20.03
N ILE A 375 6.65 18.98 19.33
CA ILE A 375 6.10 18.21 18.20
C ILE A 375 4.88 17.38 18.67
N HIS A 376 5.01 16.68 19.79
CA HIS A 376 3.93 15.84 20.33
C HIS A 376 2.70 16.67 20.72
N ILE A 377 2.88 17.81 21.40
CA ILE A 377 1.77 18.71 21.78
C ILE A 377 1.06 19.27 20.55
N VAL A 378 1.81 19.72 19.54
CA VAL A 378 1.22 20.26 18.30
C VAL A 378 0.42 19.19 17.57
N TYR A 379 0.93 17.95 17.54
CA TYR A 379 0.21 16.82 16.95
C TYR A 379 -1.10 16.51 17.70
N GLN A 380 -1.07 16.43 19.03
CA GLN A 380 -2.28 16.20 19.84
C GLN A 380 -3.32 17.31 19.67
N ALA A 381 -2.88 18.57 19.58
CA ALA A 381 -3.79 19.68 19.31
C ALA A 381 -4.45 19.54 17.92
N LYS A 382 -3.65 19.20 16.89
CA LYS A 382 -4.16 18.99 15.53
C LYS A 382 -5.21 17.87 15.50
N THR A 383 -4.91 16.70 16.04
CA THR A 383 -5.83 15.55 16.04
C THR A 383 -7.12 15.82 16.82
N PHE A 384 -7.04 16.56 17.93
CA PHE A 384 -8.22 16.98 18.68
C PHE A 384 -9.15 17.88 17.86
N PHE A 385 -8.59 18.85 17.13
CA PHE A 385 -9.40 19.73 16.28
C PHE A 385 -9.95 19.01 15.04
N GLU A 386 -9.19 18.10 14.43
CA GLU A 386 -9.67 17.28 13.29
C GLU A 386 -10.84 16.35 13.68
N GLY A 387 -10.95 15.93 14.94
CA GLY A 387 -12.08 15.11 15.41
C GLY A 387 -13.31 15.88 15.88
N LEU A 388 -13.26 17.23 15.94
CA LEU A 388 -14.37 18.09 16.35
C LEU A 388 -15.17 18.69 15.18
N PHE A 389 -14.61 18.62 13.97
CA PHE A 389 -15.23 19.04 12.71
C PHE A 389 -15.44 17.82 11.82
#